data_AF-A0A0N8KQ16-F1
#
_entry.id   AF-A0A0N8KQ16-F1
#
_cell.length_a   1.000
_cell.length_b   1.000
_cell.length_c   1.000
_cell.angle_alpha   90.00
_cell.angle_beta   90.00
_cell.angle_gamma   90.00
#
_symmetry.space_group_name_H-M   'P 1'
#
loop_
_entity.id
_entity.type
_entity.pdbx_description
1 polymer ?
#
loop_
_entity_poly.entity_id
_entity_poly.type
_entity_poly.pdbx_seq_one_letter_code
_entity_poly.pdbx_strand_id
1 'polypeptide(L)'
;MGSSNGRIHHNNIKPTSSAGVYMDPFTEYQENVEVYDNIIHDGPGASRGIAVAVEGGGTIKNVKIYNNLVYRNGANGIVVDYYADCGNDPGTLCLSGTIDNILIEGNTVYQNNAIGWDGGIINKYSKSTNVVISNNIVSQNYGNQIWVVGSNTIQNNLIDGSTGTTGTSYITGSPQFVNPSSGDFRIQSTSPAINKGATPKIAIVDFDGKSRPQGGDYDIGAYEY
;
A
#
# COMPACT_ATOMS: atom_id res chain seq x y z
N MET A 1 12.25 8.34 -21.63
CA MET A 1 11.37 7.15 -21.53
C MET A 1 11.43 6.61 -20.10
N GLY A 2 10.27 6.48 -19.44
CA GLY A 2 10.18 5.88 -18.12
C GLY A 2 10.29 4.35 -18.14
N SER A 3 10.30 3.73 -16.97
CA SER A 3 10.41 2.27 -16.84
C SER A 3 9.08 1.58 -17.11
N SER A 4 9.09 0.36 -17.67
CA SER A 4 7.87 -0.45 -17.85
C SER A 4 8.12 -1.93 -17.62
N ASN A 5 7.06 -2.68 -17.31
CA ASN A 5 7.09 -4.14 -17.08
C ASN A 5 8.05 -4.55 -15.95
N GLY A 6 8.19 -3.69 -14.94
CA GLY A 6 9.09 -3.89 -13.80
C GLY A 6 8.46 -4.76 -12.71
N ARG A 7 9.30 -5.57 -12.05
CA ARG A 7 8.88 -6.35 -10.88
C ARG A 7 9.86 -6.14 -9.74
N ILE A 8 9.33 -5.84 -8.56
CA ILE A 8 10.09 -5.66 -7.32
C ILE A 8 9.49 -6.64 -6.32
N HIS A 9 10.21 -7.73 -6.04
CA HIS A 9 9.66 -8.77 -5.17
C HIS A 9 10.68 -9.52 -4.36
N HIS A 10 10.23 -10.11 -3.25
CA HIS A 10 11.05 -10.95 -2.36
C HIS A 10 12.26 -10.21 -1.78
N ASN A 11 12.16 -8.90 -1.61
CA ASN A 11 13.21 -8.07 -1.03
C ASN A 11 12.94 -7.80 0.45
N ASN A 12 14.02 -7.65 1.20
CA ASN A 12 13.99 -7.04 2.54
C ASN A 12 14.64 -5.65 2.44
N ILE A 13 13.81 -4.60 2.52
CA ILE A 13 14.18 -3.22 2.27
C ILE A 13 14.05 -2.42 3.56
N LYS A 14 15.15 -1.78 3.96
CA LYS A 14 15.17 -0.77 5.01
C LYS A 14 15.50 0.59 4.40
N PRO A 15 14.49 1.43 4.09
CA PRO A 15 14.78 2.72 3.49
C PRO A 15 15.62 3.57 4.44
N THR A 16 16.58 4.31 3.89
CA THR A 16 17.42 5.25 4.65
C THR A 16 16.92 6.69 4.56
N SER A 17 16.13 6.98 3.52
CA SER A 17 15.46 8.26 3.27
C SER A 17 14.38 8.07 2.20
N SER A 18 13.49 9.05 2.06
CA SER A 18 12.45 9.15 1.02
C SER A 18 11.42 8.00 0.96
N ALA A 19 11.76 6.84 0.41
CA ALA A 19 10.87 5.69 0.28
C ALA A 19 11.65 4.37 0.10
N GLY A 20 11.08 3.25 0.52
CA GLY A 20 11.63 1.91 0.25
C GLY A 20 11.49 1.51 -1.22
N VAL A 21 10.32 1.75 -1.79
CA VAL A 21 10.06 1.66 -3.23
C VAL A 21 9.45 2.97 -3.70
N TYR A 22 10.07 3.61 -4.69
CA TYR A 22 9.58 4.85 -5.28
C TYR A 22 9.34 4.68 -6.77
N MET A 23 8.09 4.90 -7.20
CA MET A 23 7.68 4.89 -8.58
C MET A 23 7.20 6.29 -8.95
N ASP A 24 8.03 6.99 -9.72
CA ASP A 24 7.80 8.36 -10.14
C ASP A 24 8.40 8.55 -11.54
N PRO A 25 7.57 8.70 -12.58
CA PRO A 25 8.07 8.89 -13.93
C PRO A 25 8.53 10.33 -14.20
N PHE A 26 8.38 11.27 -13.27
CA PHE A 26 8.52 12.70 -13.53
C PHE A 26 7.73 13.09 -14.79
N THR A 27 8.34 13.64 -15.84
CA THR A 27 7.68 14.02 -17.10
C THR A 27 7.38 12.85 -18.05
N GLU A 28 7.73 11.61 -17.69
CA GLU A 28 7.73 10.45 -18.58
C GLU A 28 6.51 9.54 -18.39
N TYR A 29 6.53 8.40 -19.07
CA TYR A 29 5.52 7.35 -18.98
C TYR A 29 6.08 6.09 -18.31
N GLN A 30 5.37 5.58 -17.30
CA GLN A 30 5.66 4.33 -16.59
C GLN A 30 4.42 3.44 -16.55
N GLU A 31 4.56 2.14 -16.82
CA GLU A 31 3.43 1.22 -16.74
C GLU A 31 3.80 -0.21 -16.39
N ASN A 32 2.80 -0.98 -15.94
CA ASN A 32 2.90 -2.42 -15.69
C ASN A 32 4.00 -2.74 -14.67
N VAL A 33 3.90 -2.13 -13.48
CA VAL A 33 4.85 -2.36 -12.39
C VAL A 33 4.19 -3.18 -11.30
N GLU A 34 4.85 -4.25 -10.87
CA GLU A 34 4.37 -5.15 -9.81
C GLU A 34 5.34 -5.08 -8.62
N VAL A 35 4.81 -4.79 -7.43
CA VAL A 35 5.54 -4.73 -6.16
C VAL A 35 4.91 -5.74 -5.22
N TYR A 36 5.58 -6.86 -4.94
CA TYR A 36 4.96 -7.94 -4.18
C TYR A 36 5.91 -8.79 -3.35
N ASP A 37 5.40 -9.42 -2.30
CA ASP A 37 6.18 -10.28 -1.39
C ASP A 37 7.45 -9.57 -0.87
N ASN A 38 7.41 -8.25 -0.68
CA ASN A 38 8.52 -7.50 -0.08
C ASN A 38 8.26 -7.27 1.41
N ILE A 39 9.35 -7.18 2.17
CA ILE A 39 9.39 -6.70 3.54
C ILE A 39 10.01 -5.30 3.49
N ILE A 40 9.24 -4.25 3.75
CA ILE A 40 9.70 -2.86 3.68
C ILE A 40 9.51 -2.21 5.05
N HIS A 41 10.62 -1.96 5.75
CA HIS A 41 10.50 -1.70 7.17
C HIS A 41 11.58 -0.85 7.83
N ASP A 42 11.22 -0.36 9.03
CA ASP A 42 12.11 0.35 9.95
C ASP A 42 12.82 1.56 9.30
N GLY A 43 12.17 2.20 8.32
CA GLY A 43 12.65 3.42 7.69
C GLY A 43 12.62 4.62 8.63
N PRO A 44 13.70 5.41 8.78
CA PRO A 44 13.72 6.55 9.68
C PRO A 44 13.05 7.77 9.05
N GLY A 45 12.64 8.74 9.90
CA GLY A 45 12.23 10.07 9.46
C GLY A 45 11.14 10.07 8.39
N ALA A 46 11.39 10.77 7.27
CA ALA A 46 10.44 10.90 6.16
C ALA A 46 10.39 9.69 5.21
N SER A 47 10.89 8.53 5.63
CA SER A 47 10.90 7.33 4.78
C SER A 47 9.51 6.72 4.68
N ARG A 48 8.96 6.71 3.46
CA ARG A 48 7.74 5.99 3.10
C ARG A 48 8.06 4.50 2.86
N GLY A 49 7.08 3.63 2.97
CA GLY A 49 7.23 2.23 2.54
C GLY A 49 7.26 2.13 1.02
N ILE A 50 6.09 2.27 0.40
CA ILE A 50 5.88 2.24 -1.05
C ILE A 50 5.21 3.55 -1.48
N ALA A 51 5.76 4.23 -2.47
CA ALA A 51 5.20 5.45 -3.01
C ALA A 51 5.01 5.34 -4.53
N VAL A 52 3.78 5.61 -4.96
CA VAL A 52 3.36 5.81 -6.35
C VAL A 52 3.08 7.29 -6.52
N ALA A 53 3.83 7.96 -7.38
CA ALA A 53 3.69 9.39 -7.57
C ALA A 53 3.78 9.78 -9.05
N VAL A 54 3.33 11.00 -9.31
CA VAL A 54 3.58 11.72 -10.55
C VAL A 54 3.99 13.15 -10.22
N GLU A 55 4.85 13.70 -11.06
CA GLU A 55 5.30 15.08 -11.07
C GLU A 55 5.41 15.53 -12.55
N GLY A 56 5.61 16.81 -12.86
CA GLY A 56 6.00 17.25 -14.21
C GLY A 56 5.08 16.83 -15.38
N GLY A 57 3.82 16.44 -15.13
CA GLY A 57 2.86 16.01 -16.15
C GLY A 57 3.03 14.57 -16.65
N GLY A 58 3.85 13.72 -16.01
CA GLY A 58 4.01 12.33 -16.44
C GLY A 58 2.80 11.45 -16.18
N THR A 59 2.96 10.18 -16.52
CA THR A 59 1.88 9.19 -16.42
C THR A 59 2.40 7.89 -15.83
N ILE A 60 1.71 7.39 -14.80
CA ILE A 60 1.90 6.04 -14.28
C ILE A 60 0.60 5.24 -14.33
N LYS A 61 0.67 4.03 -14.88
CA LYS A 61 -0.51 3.15 -15.01
C LYS A 61 -0.23 1.70 -14.67
N ASN A 62 -1.29 0.96 -14.33
CA ASN A 62 -1.26 -0.50 -14.17
C ASN A 62 -0.23 -0.93 -13.12
N VAL A 63 -0.28 -0.32 -11.94
CA VAL A 63 0.61 -0.67 -10.82
C VAL A 63 -0.13 -1.62 -9.89
N LYS A 64 0.54 -2.71 -9.50
CA LYS A 64 0.00 -3.69 -8.56
C LYS A 64 0.93 -3.80 -7.36
N ILE A 65 0.38 -3.57 -6.18
CA ILE A 65 1.07 -3.62 -4.89
C ILE A 65 0.34 -4.68 -4.06
N TYR A 66 0.91 -5.87 -3.93
CA TYR A 66 0.23 -6.97 -3.25
C TYR A 66 1.12 -7.86 -2.42
N ASN A 67 0.57 -8.49 -1.38
CA ASN A 67 1.32 -9.35 -0.46
C ASN A 67 2.61 -8.67 0.08
N ASN A 68 2.63 -7.36 0.33
CA ASN A 68 3.79 -6.75 0.98
C ASN A 68 3.59 -6.65 2.49
N LEU A 69 4.68 -6.79 3.23
CA LEU A 69 4.75 -6.43 4.65
C LEU A 69 5.41 -5.06 4.74
N VAL A 70 4.63 -4.04 5.08
CA VAL A 70 5.09 -2.65 5.13
C VAL A 70 4.92 -2.13 6.55
N TYR A 71 6.02 -1.99 7.30
CA TYR A 71 5.89 -1.69 8.73
C TYR A 71 6.97 -0.81 9.33
N ARG A 72 6.58 -0.01 10.33
CA ARG A 72 7.50 0.85 11.10
C ARG A 72 8.34 1.80 10.25
N ASN A 73 7.83 2.21 9.09
CA ASN A 73 8.42 3.29 8.32
C ASN A 73 7.98 4.64 8.92
N GLY A 74 8.88 5.61 8.93
CA GLY A 74 8.68 6.88 9.61
C GLY A 74 7.56 7.71 8.99
N ALA A 75 7.36 7.66 7.67
CA ALA A 75 6.24 8.29 6.96
C ALA A 75 5.18 7.25 6.55
N ASN A 76 4.47 7.48 5.44
CA ASN A 76 3.39 6.59 4.98
C ASN A 76 3.83 5.13 4.81
N GLY A 77 2.90 4.20 5.05
CA GLY A 77 3.09 2.82 4.64
C GLY A 77 3.09 2.70 3.12
N ILE A 78 1.92 2.88 2.50
CA ILE A 78 1.73 2.88 1.05
C ILE A 78 1.04 4.19 0.67
N VAL A 79 1.58 4.92 -0.30
CA VAL A 79 1.01 6.21 -0.72
C VAL A 79 0.89 6.32 -2.23
N VAL A 80 -0.27 6.82 -2.68
CA VAL A 80 -0.52 7.36 -4.01
C VAL A 80 -0.60 8.87 -3.87
N ASP A 81 0.34 9.59 -4.47
CA ASP A 81 0.50 11.03 -4.26
C ASP A 81 0.77 11.80 -5.55
N TYR A 82 0.66 13.11 -5.43
CA TYR A 82 1.16 14.07 -6.41
C TYR A 82 2.14 14.99 -5.70
N TYR A 83 3.42 14.80 -6.01
CA TYR A 83 4.47 15.68 -5.52
C TYR A 83 4.65 16.76 -6.56
N ALA A 84 3.93 17.85 -6.37
CA ALA A 84 4.21 19.05 -7.14
C ALA A 84 5.62 19.52 -6.69
N ASP A 85 6.69 19.20 -7.43
CA ASP A 85 7.99 19.85 -7.23
C ASP A 85 7.90 21.29 -7.77
N CYS A 86 7.07 22.07 -7.09
CA CYS A 86 6.90 23.48 -7.33
C CYS A 86 7.83 24.21 -6.36
N GLY A 87 9.10 24.35 -6.73
CA GLY A 87 9.86 25.49 -6.24
C GLY A 87 9.15 26.82 -6.59
N ASN A 88 9.88 27.94 -6.55
CA ASN A 88 9.33 29.24 -6.96
C ASN A 88 9.16 29.39 -8.50
N ASP A 89 9.09 28.31 -9.27
CA ASP A 89 8.99 28.35 -10.74
C ASP A 89 7.54 28.09 -11.21
N PRO A 90 6.85 29.10 -11.78
CA PRO A 90 5.48 28.97 -12.28
C PRO A 90 5.37 28.29 -13.66
N GLY A 91 6.43 27.63 -14.16
CA GLY A 91 6.49 27.00 -15.48
C GLY A 91 5.97 25.55 -15.60
N THR A 92 6.26 24.91 -16.75
CA THR A 92 5.82 23.60 -17.26
C THR A 92 6.01 22.39 -16.32
N LEU A 93 6.68 22.56 -15.18
CA LEU A 93 6.90 21.52 -14.16
C LEU A 93 5.72 21.36 -13.18
N CYS A 94 4.75 22.28 -13.19
CA CYS A 94 3.55 22.23 -12.36
C CYS A 94 2.38 21.42 -12.99
N LEU A 95 2.66 20.64 -14.04
CA LEU A 95 1.60 19.90 -14.72
C LEU A 95 1.17 18.70 -13.87
N SER A 96 -0.15 18.62 -13.63
CA SER A 96 -0.75 17.45 -13.02
C SER A 96 -0.56 16.23 -13.93
N GLY A 97 0.10 15.19 -13.41
CA GLY A 97 0.27 13.93 -14.13
C GLY A 97 -0.96 13.02 -14.08
N THR A 98 -0.88 11.84 -14.68
CA THR A 98 -1.92 10.82 -14.65
C THR A 98 -1.50 9.64 -13.78
N ILE A 99 -2.32 9.30 -12.79
CA ILE A 99 -2.22 8.03 -12.05
C ILE A 99 -3.50 7.25 -12.34
N ASP A 100 -3.39 6.06 -12.93
CA ASP A 100 -4.55 5.26 -13.32
C ASP A 100 -4.32 3.76 -13.09
N ASN A 101 -5.37 3.06 -12.69
CA ASN A 101 -5.38 1.60 -12.51
C ASN A 101 -4.31 1.11 -11.53
N ILE A 102 -4.49 1.48 -10.25
CA ILE A 102 -3.61 1.09 -9.13
C ILE A 102 -4.33 0.07 -8.27
N LEU A 103 -3.73 -1.10 -8.07
CA LEU A 103 -4.23 -2.14 -7.19
C LEU A 103 -3.34 -2.22 -5.95
N ILE A 104 -3.94 -2.06 -4.77
CA ILE A 104 -3.31 -2.28 -3.46
C ILE A 104 -4.09 -3.39 -2.76
N GLU A 105 -3.60 -4.63 -2.87
CA GLU A 105 -4.35 -5.83 -2.48
C GLU A 105 -3.57 -6.77 -1.55
N GLY A 106 -4.17 -7.25 -0.47
CA GLY A 106 -3.55 -8.33 0.31
C GLY A 106 -2.26 -7.92 1.01
N ASN A 107 -2.05 -6.64 1.34
CA ASN A 107 -0.86 -6.19 2.07
C ASN A 107 -1.10 -6.19 3.59
N THR A 108 -0.03 -6.29 4.37
CA THR A 108 -0.04 -5.99 5.80
C THR A 108 0.73 -4.70 6.05
N VAL A 109 0.03 -3.67 6.54
CA VAL A 109 0.56 -2.31 6.74
C VAL A 109 0.47 -1.93 8.22
N TYR A 110 1.60 -1.92 8.91
CA TYR A 110 1.64 -1.88 10.39
C TYR A 110 2.57 -0.80 10.98
N GLN A 111 2.09 0.00 11.92
CA GLN A 111 2.90 0.97 12.68
C GLN A 111 3.75 1.93 11.82
N ASN A 112 3.30 2.27 10.61
CA ASN A 112 3.94 3.33 9.84
C ASN A 112 3.48 4.69 10.37
N ASN A 113 4.08 5.77 9.86
CA ASN A 113 3.73 7.16 10.12
C ASN A 113 4.22 7.75 11.45
N ALA A 114 5.38 7.33 11.95
CA ALA A 114 5.95 7.87 13.19
C ALA A 114 6.16 9.40 13.19
N ILE A 115 6.25 10.04 12.01
CA ILE A 115 6.47 11.50 11.88
C ILE A 115 5.21 12.31 11.49
N GLY A 116 4.04 11.69 11.32
CA GLY A 116 2.76 12.40 11.15
C GLY A 116 2.33 12.78 9.72
N TRP A 117 2.84 12.12 8.69
CA TRP A 117 2.42 12.21 7.27
C TRP A 117 1.19 11.36 6.90
N ASP A 118 0.11 11.39 7.69
CA ASP A 118 -1.23 10.87 7.36
C ASP A 118 -1.55 9.37 7.59
N GLY A 119 -0.60 8.43 7.54
CA GLY A 119 -0.84 7.07 8.08
C GLY A 119 -0.45 5.86 7.21
N GLY A 120 -1.31 4.85 7.18
CA GLY A 120 -1.07 3.52 6.60
C GLY A 120 -1.12 3.50 5.07
N ILE A 121 -2.32 3.35 4.50
CA ILE A 121 -2.56 3.37 3.05
C ILE A 121 -3.26 4.67 2.67
N ILE A 122 -2.62 5.48 1.84
CA ILE A 122 -3.02 6.85 1.59
C ILE A 122 -3.15 7.11 0.08
N ASN A 123 -4.25 7.73 -0.35
CA ASN A 123 -4.37 8.31 -1.69
C ASN A 123 -4.71 9.80 -1.58
N LYS A 124 -3.72 10.65 -1.83
CA LYS A 124 -3.84 12.12 -1.78
C LYS A 124 -4.21 12.72 -3.13
N TYR A 125 -4.13 11.95 -4.20
CA TYR A 125 -4.27 12.49 -5.52
C TYR A 125 -5.71 12.34 -6.04
N SER A 126 -6.50 13.41 -5.90
CA SER A 126 -7.93 13.41 -6.28
C SER A 126 -8.20 13.19 -7.77
N LYS A 127 -7.19 13.34 -8.62
CA LYS A 127 -7.25 13.07 -10.06
C LYS A 127 -6.85 11.64 -10.43
N SER A 128 -6.39 10.83 -9.46
CA SER A 128 -6.16 9.41 -9.72
C SER A 128 -7.46 8.70 -10.06
N THR A 129 -7.40 7.75 -10.98
CA THR A 129 -8.56 6.96 -11.42
C THR A 129 -8.31 5.47 -11.22
N ASN A 130 -9.39 4.71 -11.03
CA ASN A 130 -9.35 3.25 -10.92
C ASN A 130 -8.38 2.74 -9.83
N VAL A 131 -8.35 3.42 -8.68
CA VAL A 131 -7.60 2.96 -7.51
C VAL A 131 -8.45 1.97 -6.70
N VAL A 132 -7.91 0.79 -6.46
CA VAL A 132 -8.54 -0.31 -5.72
C VAL A 132 -7.70 -0.63 -4.49
N ILE A 133 -8.32 -0.59 -3.31
CA ILE A 133 -7.69 -0.94 -2.03
C ILE A 133 -8.52 -2.06 -1.39
N SER A 134 -8.06 -3.30 -1.48
CA SER A 134 -8.81 -4.47 -1.02
C SER A 134 -8.00 -5.49 -0.25
N ASN A 135 -8.65 -6.23 0.65
CA ASN A 135 -8.02 -7.35 1.36
C ASN A 135 -6.75 -6.98 2.14
N ASN A 136 -6.56 -5.71 2.54
CA ASN A 136 -5.37 -5.31 3.30
C ASN A 136 -5.66 -5.40 4.80
N ILE A 137 -4.67 -5.82 5.58
CA ILE A 137 -4.63 -5.55 7.02
C ILE A 137 -3.92 -4.21 7.21
N VAL A 138 -4.60 -3.24 7.81
CA VAL A 138 -4.05 -1.92 8.11
C VAL A 138 -4.21 -1.63 9.59
N SER A 139 -3.12 -1.77 10.32
CA SER A 139 -3.15 -1.89 11.78
C SER A 139 -2.13 -0.98 12.46
N GLN A 140 -2.59 -0.26 13.47
CA GLN A 140 -1.78 0.51 14.42
C GLN A 140 -0.81 1.50 13.77
N ASN A 141 -1.09 1.96 12.55
CA ASN A 141 -0.36 3.10 11.97
C ASN A 141 -0.64 4.35 12.81
N TYR A 142 0.35 5.21 13.02
CA TYR A 142 0.27 6.39 13.90
C TYR A 142 -0.58 7.55 13.32
N GLY A 143 -1.42 7.27 12.33
CA GLY A 143 -2.33 8.20 11.65
C GLY A 143 -3.58 7.48 11.19
N ASN A 144 -4.16 7.90 10.07
CA ASN A 144 -5.27 7.14 9.48
C ASN A 144 -4.79 5.74 9.10
N GLN A 145 -5.59 4.71 9.36
CA GLN A 145 -5.30 3.41 8.77
C GLN A 145 -5.39 3.51 7.24
N ILE A 146 -6.54 3.98 6.74
CA ILE A 146 -6.74 4.29 5.32
C ILE A 146 -7.30 5.71 5.20
N TRP A 147 -6.80 6.51 4.26
CA TRP A 147 -7.40 7.80 3.90
C TRP A 147 -7.23 8.06 2.42
N VAL A 148 -8.33 8.41 1.75
CA VAL A 148 -8.32 8.67 0.31
C VAL A 148 -9.12 9.92 -0.05
N VAL A 149 -8.77 10.53 -1.17
CA VAL A 149 -9.58 11.52 -1.88
C VAL A 149 -9.95 11.03 -3.27
N GLY A 150 -10.95 11.66 -3.89
CA GLY A 150 -11.44 11.26 -5.22
C GLY A 150 -12.22 9.93 -5.19
N SER A 151 -12.37 9.31 -6.35
CA SER A 151 -13.13 8.06 -6.50
C SER A 151 -12.20 6.85 -6.37
N ASN A 152 -12.47 6.00 -5.38
CA ASN A 152 -11.69 4.81 -5.07
C ASN A 152 -12.65 3.64 -4.80
N THR A 153 -12.24 2.42 -5.15
CA THR A 153 -12.92 1.20 -4.69
C THR A 153 -12.18 0.65 -3.48
N ILE A 154 -12.83 0.70 -2.31
CA ILE A 154 -12.24 0.24 -1.05
C ILE A 154 -13.16 -0.82 -0.48
N GLN A 155 -12.66 -2.04 -0.27
CA GLN A 155 -13.48 -3.14 0.24
C GLN A 155 -12.68 -4.20 1.00
N ASN A 156 -13.32 -4.93 1.91
CA ASN A 156 -12.76 -6.13 2.56
C ASN A 156 -11.38 -5.90 3.21
N ASN A 157 -11.12 -4.69 3.73
CA ASN A 157 -9.93 -4.42 4.52
C ASN A 157 -10.22 -4.66 6.00
N LEU A 158 -9.21 -5.10 6.75
CA LEU A 158 -9.24 -5.16 8.21
C LEU A 158 -8.53 -3.93 8.76
N ILE A 159 -9.22 -3.17 9.60
CA ILE A 159 -8.76 -1.90 10.15
C ILE A 159 -8.64 -2.01 11.67
N ASP A 160 -7.44 -1.74 12.19
CA ASP A 160 -7.13 -1.72 13.62
C ASP A 160 -6.46 -0.38 13.99
N GLY A 161 -7.14 0.49 14.73
CA GLY A 161 -6.65 1.84 15.08
C GLY A 161 -7.53 2.97 14.56
N SER A 162 -7.00 4.20 14.51
CA SER A 162 -7.74 5.39 14.07
C SER A 162 -8.27 5.25 12.65
N THR A 163 -9.60 5.31 12.54
CA THR A 163 -10.32 5.11 11.29
C THR A 163 -10.32 6.38 10.45
N GLY A 164 -9.83 6.29 9.22
CA GLY A 164 -10.16 7.22 8.14
C GLY A 164 -11.26 6.62 7.25
N THR A 165 -10.99 6.45 5.96
CA THR A 165 -11.93 5.82 5.01
C THR A 165 -11.97 4.31 5.19
N THR A 166 -13.16 3.72 5.40
CA THR A 166 -13.29 2.26 5.61
C THR A 166 -13.63 1.49 4.33
N GLY A 167 -14.47 2.06 3.46
CA GLY A 167 -15.02 1.36 2.30
C GLY A 167 -16.19 0.43 2.66
N THR A 168 -16.41 -0.60 1.84
CA THR A 168 -17.47 -1.61 2.02
C THR A 168 -16.92 -2.92 2.58
N SER A 169 -17.77 -3.74 3.21
CA SER A 169 -17.38 -5.06 3.74
C SER A 169 -16.11 -5.08 4.60
N TYR A 170 -15.79 -3.96 5.24
CA TYR A 170 -14.60 -3.82 6.08
C TYR A 170 -14.83 -4.51 7.42
N ILE A 171 -13.73 -4.92 8.05
CA ILE A 171 -13.70 -5.47 9.40
C ILE A 171 -12.92 -4.53 10.29
N THR A 172 -13.34 -4.37 11.54
CA THR A 172 -12.57 -3.67 12.56
C THR A 172 -12.18 -4.62 13.68
N GLY A 173 -10.98 -4.43 14.22
CA GLY A 173 -10.47 -5.22 15.35
C GLY A 173 -9.03 -5.65 15.15
N SER A 174 -8.42 -6.16 16.22
CA SER A 174 -7.04 -6.61 16.18
C SER A 174 -6.85 -7.74 15.16
N PRO A 175 -5.81 -7.69 14.30
CA PRO A 175 -5.47 -8.78 13.39
C PRO A 175 -5.00 -10.06 14.10
N GLN A 176 -4.66 -9.96 15.39
CA GLN A 176 -4.10 -11.06 16.18
C GLN A 176 -2.86 -11.68 15.53
N PHE A 177 -1.87 -10.84 15.23
CA PHE A 177 -0.58 -11.29 14.72
C PHE A 177 0.14 -12.21 15.71
N VAL A 178 0.96 -13.15 15.20
CA VAL A 178 1.77 -14.06 16.02
C VAL A 178 2.84 -13.29 16.78
N ASN A 179 3.66 -12.48 16.11
CA ASN A 179 4.67 -11.64 16.76
C ASN A 179 5.07 -10.42 15.91
N PRO A 180 4.24 -9.36 15.90
CA PRO A 180 4.47 -8.19 15.04
C PRO A 180 5.72 -7.40 15.44
N SER A 181 6.14 -7.48 16.71
CA SER A 181 7.38 -6.85 17.19
C SER A 181 8.63 -7.42 16.49
N SER A 182 8.59 -8.71 16.14
CA SER A 182 9.64 -9.40 15.38
C SER A 182 9.45 -9.38 13.86
N GLY A 183 8.37 -8.77 13.36
CA GLY A 183 8.01 -8.80 11.94
C GLY A 183 7.23 -10.05 11.50
N ASP A 184 6.75 -10.87 12.45
CA ASP A 184 5.90 -12.02 12.16
C ASP A 184 4.43 -11.60 12.16
N PHE A 185 3.93 -11.34 10.95
CA PHE A 185 2.57 -10.89 10.69
C PHE A 185 1.62 -12.01 10.26
N ARG A 186 2.01 -13.28 10.43
CA ARG A 186 1.04 -14.37 10.37
C ARG A 186 -0.01 -14.14 11.44
N ILE A 187 -1.25 -14.50 11.14
CA ILE A 187 -2.38 -14.32 12.04
C ILE A 187 -2.64 -15.58 12.87
N GLN A 188 -3.29 -15.43 14.02
CA GLN A 188 -3.70 -16.54 14.89
C GLN A 188 -5.07 -17.09 14.47
N SER A 189 -5.41 -18.32 14.89
CA SER A 189 -6.67 -19.02 14.53
C SER A 189 -7.96 -18.27 14.84
N THR A 190 -7.91 -17.33 15.78
CA THR A 190 -9.06 -16.54 16.22
C THR A 190 -9.15 -15.18 15.51
N SER A 191 -8.28 -14.94 14.53
CA SER A 191 -8.18 -13.65 13.86
C SER A 191 -9.47 -13.33 13.11
N PRO A 192 -9.97 -12.08 13.18
CA PRO A 192 -11.12 -11.65 12.41
C PRO A 192 -10.79 -11.48 10.91
N ALA A 193 -9.54 -11.65 10.49
CA ALA A 193 -9.14 -11.64 9.08
C ALA A 193 -9.50 -12.95 8.35
N ILE A 194 -9.73 -14.04 9.09
CA ILE A 194 -9.87 -15.38 8.54
C ILE A 194 -11.20 -15.54 7.79
N ASN A 195 -11.15 -15.99 6.53
CA ASN A 195 -12.29 -16.18 5.64
C ASN A 195 -13.18 -14.91 5.51
N LYS A 196 -12.57 -13.73 5.38
CA LYS A 196 -13.27 -12.42 5.24
C LYS A 196 -12.82 -11.60 4.03
N GLY A 197 -11.85 -12.09 3.26
CA GLY A 197 -11.37 -11.45 2.04
C GLY A 197 -12.41 -11.54 0.91
N ALA A 198 -12.32 -10.60 -0.03
CA ALA A 198 -12.92 -10.77 -1.35
C ALA A 198 -12.05 -11.69 -2.21
N THR A 199 -12.60 -12.23 -3.30
CA THR A 199 -11.81 -12.92 -4.33
C THR A 199 -10.65 -12.03 -4.81
N PRO A 200 -9.38 -12.45 -4.65
CA PRO A 200 -8.23 -11.68 -5.07
C PRO A 200 -8.25 -11.44 -6.57
N LYS A 201 -7.84 -10.25 -6.99
CA LYS A 201 -7.70 -9.89 -8.40
C LYS A 201 -6.41 -10.42 -9.01
N ILE A 202 -5.40 -10.70 -8.19
CA ILE A 202 -4.10 -11.19 -8.67
C ILE A 202 -3.52 -12.36 -7.88
N ALA A 203 -3.37 -12.22 -6.57
CA ALA A 203 -2.55 -13.14 -5.80
C ALA A 203 -3.30 -14.46 -5.54
N ILE A 204 -2.82 -15.55 -6.16
CA ILE A 204 -3.33 -16.91 -5.92
C ILE A 204 -2.51 -17.67 -4.86
N VAL A 205 -1.44 -17.05 -4.36
CA VAL A 205 -0.63 -17.51 -3.24
C VAL A 205 -0.42 -16.38 -2.24
N ASP A 206 -0.20 -16.72 -0.97
CA ASP A 206 0.14 -15.79 0.10
C ASP A 206 1.66 -15.53 0.17
N PHE A 207 2.09 -14.73 1.15
CA PHE A 207 3.49 -14.37 1.38
C PHE A 207 4.42 -15.57 1.68
N ASP A 208 3.89 -16.63 2.30
CA ASP A 208 4.64 -17.86 2.61
C ASP A 208 4.53 -18.92 1.49
N GLY A 209 3.86 -18.60 0.39
CA GLY A 209 3.66 -19.49 -0.75
C GLY A 209 2.50 -20.49 -0.58
N LYS A 210 1.62 -20.31 0.41
CA LYS A 210 0.39 -21.10 0.54
C LYS A 210 -0.61 -20.68 -0.53
N SER A 211 -1.37 -21.63 -1.08
CA SER A 211 -2.42 -21.31 -2.05
C SER A 211 -3.58 -20.57 -1.39
N ARG A 212 -4.23 -19.69 -2.14
CA ARG A 212 -5.43 -18.96 -1.70
C ARG A 212 -6.71 -19.56 -2.32
N PRO A 213 -7.78 -19.81 -1.56
CA PRO A 213 -7.85 -19.81 -0.09
C PRO A 213 -7.31 -21.13 0.51
N GLN A 214 -6.89 -21.12 1.78
CA GLN A 214 -6.68 -22.35 2.54
C GLN A 214 -7.96 -22.85 3.25
N GLY A 215 -8.90 -21.95 3.52
CA GLY A 215 -10.14 -22.20 4.24
C GLY A 215 -11.40 -22.22 3.36
N GLY A 216 -12.52 -21.78 3.93
CA GLY A 216 -13.79 -21.65 3.22
C GLY A 216 -13.87 -20.39 2.34
N ASP A 217 -13.03 -19.40 2.59
CA ASP A 217 -12.91 -18.15 1.84
C ASP A 217 -11.48 -17.59 2.01
N TYR A 218 -11.18 -16.46 1.36
CA TYR A 218 -9.86 -15.81 1.43
C TYR A 218 -9.61 -15.12 2.77
N ASP A 219 -8.36 -15.11 3.21
CA ASP A 219 -7.95 -14.33 4.36
C ASP A 219 -7.57 -12.90 3.95
N ILE A 220 -7.92 -11.92 4.79
CA ILE A 220 -7.49 -10.53 4.62
C ILE A 220 -6.01 -10.43 5.03
N GLY A 221 -5.19 -9.77 4.22
CA GLY A 221 -3.77 -9.50 4.50
C GLY A 221 -2.81 -10.37 3.69
N ALA A 222 -1.52 -10.28 4.02
CA ALA A 222 -0.45 -10.91 3.25
C ALA A 222 -0.35 -12.43 3.44
N TYR A 223 -0.94 -12.98 4.50
CA TYR A 223 -0.86 -14.39 4.87
C TYR A 223 -2.23 -15.06 4.85
N GLU A 224 -2.26 -16.35 4.50
CA GLU A 224 -3.37 -17.28 4.76
C GLU A 224 -3.07 -18.08 6.03
N TYR A 225 -4.09 -18.30 6.85
CA TYR A 225 -4.04 -19.12 8.05
C TYR A 225 -4.04 -20.62 7.72
#